data_AF-A0A967F3U7-F1
#
_entry.id   AF-A0A967F3U7-F1
#
_cell.length_a   1.000
_cell.length_b   1.000
_cell.length_c   1.000
_cell.angle_alpha   90.00
_cell.angle_beta   90.00
_cell.angle_gamma   90.00
#
_symmetry.space_group_name_H-M   'P 1'
#
loop_
_entity.id
_entity.type
_entity.pdbx_description
1 polymer ?
#
loop_
_entity_poly.entity_id
_entity_poly.type
_entity_poly.pdbx_seq_one_letter_code
_entity_poly.pdbx_strand_id
1 'polypeptide(L)'
;MKARPAAVAGLFYPAEPAILERTVAELLAAAPAGDSNAKAIIAPHAGYPYSGPTAAHAYRLLEGRRERIRRVVLAGPAHRVYLRGMALPSVDAFETPLGNVPVDQDAVALALAQPATQVSDDAHALEHSLEV
;
A
#
# COMPACT_ATOMS: atom_id res chain seq x y z
N MET A 1 4.92 4.45 -19.71
CA MET A 1 4.58 3.97 -18.36
C MET A 1 3.50 4.89 -17.82
N LYS A 2 2.30 4.37 -17.55
CA LYS A 2 1.18 5.10 -16.94
C LYS A 2 1.22 4.83 -15.44
N ALA A 3 1.31 5.87 -14.61
CA ALA A 3 1.35 5.72 -13.15
C ALA A 3 0.13 6.35 -12.49
N ARG A 4 -0.33 5.78 -11.38
CA ARG A 4 -1.36 6.37 -10.52
C ARG A 4 -0.66 7.34 -9.56
N PRO A 5 -0.97 8.64 -9.57
CA PRO A 5 -0.37 9.59 -8.63
C PRO A 5 -0.78 9.28 -7.19
N ALA A 6 0.03 9.71 -6.23
CA ALA A 6 -0.35 9.70 -4.81
C ALA A 6 -1.51 10.67 -4.58
N ALA A 7 -2.67 10.17 -4.15
CA ALA A 7 -3.89 10.94 -3.97
C ALA A 7 -3.94 11.67 -2.61
N VAL A 8 -3.18 11.21 -1.61
CA VAL A 8 -3.23 11.72 -0.23
C VAL A 8 -1.87 12.11 0.36
N ALA A 9 -0.82 12.17 -0.45
CA ALA A 9 0.45 12.79 -0.05
C ALA A 9 0.24 14.27 0.34
N GLY A 10 0.80 14.67 1.48
CA GLY A 10 0.60 15.98 2.10
C GLY A 10 -0.68 16.12 2.92
N LEU A 11 -1.58 15.12 2.87
CA LEU A 11 -2.82 15.07 3.64
C LEU A 11 -2.76 14.00 4.74
N PHE A 12 -2.39 12.77 4.37
CA PHE A 12 -2.35 11.62 5.27
C PHE A 12 -0.94 11.33 5.78
N TYR A 13 0.06 11.67 4.97
CA TYR A 13 1.48 11.49 5.26
C TYR A 13 2.28 12.61 4.55
N PRO A 14 3.54 12.90 4.96
CA PRO A 14 4.33 13.96 4.34
C PRO A 14 4.53 13.76 2.83
N ALA A 15 4.32 14.82 2.04
CA ALA A 15 4.60 14.80 0.59
C ALA A 15 6.09 14.97 0.26
N GLU A 16 6.88 15.52 1.17
CA GLU A 16 8.30 15.75 0.97
C GLU A 16 9.09 14.45 1.24
N PRO A 17 9.86 13.92 0.27
CA PRO A 17 10.50 12.60 0.37
C PRO A 17 11.39 12.45 1.60
N ALA A 18 12.24 13.44 1.88
CA ALA A 18 13.15 13.41 3.02
C ALA A 18 12.44 13.47 4.38
N ILE A 19 11.25 14.05 4.44
CA ILE A 19 10.42 14.05 5.65
C ILE A 19 9.76 12.69 5.79
N LEU A 20 9.16 12.17 4.71
CA LEU A 20 8.48 10.87 4.72
C LEU A 20 9.44 9.73 5.11
N GLU A 21 10.64 9.69 4.53
CA GLU A 21 11.65 8.68 4.83
C GLU A 21 12.01 8.68 6.33
N ARG A 22 12.28 9.86 6.88
CA ARG A 22 12.57 10.00 8.31
C ARG A 22 11.38 9.59 9.18
N THR A 23 10.16 10.02 8.84
CA THR A 23 8.95 9.66 9.58
C THR A 23 8.75 8.14 9.61
N VAL A 24 8.88 7.45 8.47
CA VAL A 24 8.76 5.99 8.40
C VAL A 24 9.87 5.30 9.22
N ALA A 25 11.11 5.77 9.12
CA ALA A 25 12.23 5.22 9.89
C ALA A 25 12.02 5.37 11.40
N GLU A 26 11.56 6.53 11.87
CA GLU A 26 11.25 6.80 13.27
C GLU A 26 10.10 5.92 13.78
N LEU A 27 9.03 5.78 13.00
CA LEU A 27 7.89 4.92 13.34
C LEU A 27 8.32 3.45 13.47
N LEU A 28 9.11 2.94 12.52
CA LEU A 28 9.63 1.58 12.56
C LEU A 28 10.61 1.37 13.72
N ALA A 29 11.49 2.33 14.00
CA ALA A 29 12.45 2.24 15.10
C ALA A 29 11.77 2.25 16.48
N ALA A 30 10.66 2.98 16.63
CA ALA A 30 9.88 3.03 17.86
C ALA A 30 9.05 1.76 18.11
N ALA A 31 8.71 1.02 17.05
CA ALA A 31 7.96 -0.23 17.17
C ALA A 31 8.86 -1.37 17.69
N PRO A 32 8.38 -2.20 18.65
CA PRO A 32 9.11 -3.35 19.15
C PRO A 32 9.60 -4.27 18.03
N ALA A 33 10.73 -4.94 18.26
CA ALA A 33 11.21 -5.94 17.32
C ALA A 33 10.16 -7.04 17.12
N GLY A 34 9.83 -7.31 15.86
CA GLY A 34 8.97 -8.41 15.50
C GLY A 34 9.81 -9.67 15.34
N ASP A 35 9.63 -10.66 16.22
CA ASP A 35 10.08 -12.02 15.94
C ASP A 35 8.91 -12.79 15.34
N SER A 36 8.83 -12.79 14.01
CA SER A 36 7.70 -13.37 13.31
C SER A 36 8.08 -13.99 11.99
N ASN A 37 7.34 -15.05 11.68
CA ASN A 37 7.30 -15.71 10.40
C ASN A 37 5.97 -15.38 9.68
N ALA A 38 5.50 -14.13 9.78
CA ALA A 38 4.28 -13.67 9.11
C ALA A 38 4.42 -13.66 7.58
N LYS A 39 3.40 -14.17 6.90
CA LYS A 39 3.24 -14.08 5.43
C LYS A 39 2.22 -13.01 5.01
N ALA A 40 1.42 -12.55 5.96
CA ALA A 40 0.40 -11.53 5.79
C ALA A 40 0.34 -10.69 7.06
N ILE A 41 -0.01 -9.43 6.91
CA ILE A 41 -0.25 -8.49 7.99
C ILE A 41 -1.55 -7.74 7.72
N ILE A 42 -2.16 -7.20 8.77
CA ILE A 42 -3.26 -6.26 8.68
C ILE A 42 -2.75 -4.96 9.30
N ALA A 43 -2.85 -3.87 8.54
CA ALA A 43 -2.42 -2.55 8.97
C ALA A 43 -3.56 -1.53 8.79
N PRO A 44 -3.70 -0.56 9.70
CA PRO A 44 -4.64 0.56 9.53
C PRO A 44 -4.16 1.51 8.43
N HIS A 45 -5.10 2.18 7.74
CA HIS A 45 -4.83 3.13 6.64
C HIS A 45 -5.30 4.57 6.92
N ALA A 46 -5.46 4.96 8.20
CA ALA A 46 -5.68 6.38 8.53
C ALA A 46 -4.37 7.16 8.35
N GLY A 47 -4.40 8.50 8.44
CA GLY A 47 -3.17 9.31 8.35
C GLY A 47 -2.11 8.92 9.41
N TYR A 48 -0.83 9.04 9.04
CA TYR A 48 0.32 8.63 9.85
C TYR A 48 0.34 9.17 11.28
N PRO A 49 -0.10 10.42 11.57
CA PRO A 49 -0.20 10.90 12.95
C PRO A 49 -1.09 10.05 13.86
N TYR A 50 -2.06 9.32 13.29
CA TYR A 50 -3.05 8.53 14.03
C TYR A 50 -2.74 7.03 13.98
N SER A 51 -2.40 6.53 12.79
CA SER A 51 -2.26 5.09 12.52
C SER A 51 -0.81 4.62 12.44
N GLY A 52 0.14 5.53 12.19
CA GLY A 52 1.53 5.22 11.86
C GLY A 52 2.21 4.33 12.90
N PRO A 53 2.10 4.63 14.21
CA PRO A 53 2.66 3.77 15.25
C PRO A 53 2.09 2.34 15.18
N THR A 54 0.77 2.19 15.06
CA THR A 54 0.12 0.89 14.97
C THR A 54 0.50 0.12 13.69
N ALA A 55 0.56 0.80 12.55
CA ALA A 55 1.00 0.19 11.30
C ALA A 55 2.46 -0.29 11.41
N ALA A 56 3.35 0.47 12.05
CA ALA A 56 4.74 0.09 12.23
C ALA A 56 4.88 -1.24 13.00
N HIS A 57 4.08 -1.50 14.04
CA HIS A 57 4.04 -2.80 14.70
C HIS A 57 3.78 -3.95 13.73
N ALA A 58 2.85 -3.78 12.79
CA ALA A 58 2.53 -4.79 11.79
C ALA A 58 3.69 -4.99 10.79
N TYR A 59 4.29 -3.91 10.29
CA TYR A 59 5.41 -4.00 9.34
C TYR A 59 6.68 -4.58 9.96
N ARG A 60 6.95 -4.35 11.25
CA ARG A 60 8.08 -4.97 11.98
C ARG A 60 8.05 -6.49 11.92
N LEU A 61 6.86 -7.09 11.88
CA LEU A 61 6.69 -8.56 11.78
C LEU A 61 7.23 -9.14 10.47
N LEU A 62 7.47 -8.32 9.44
CA LEU A 62 8.01 -8.73 8.15
C LEU A 62 9.53 -8.62 8.05
N GLU A 63 10.21 -8.00 9.03
CA GLU A 63 11.64 -7.69 8.96
C GLU A 63 12.50 -8.94 8.66
N GLY A 64 12.27 -10.04 9.39
CA GLY A 64 13.01 -11.30 9.20
C GLY A 64 12.82 -11.95 7.81
N ARG A 65 11.89 -11.45 7.00
CA ARG A 65 11.60 -11.95 5.65
C ARG A 65 11.82 -10.93 4.55
N ARG A 66 12.26 -9.71 4.87
CA ARG A 66 12.38 -8.62 3.90
C ARG A 66 13.12 -9.02 2.61
N GLU A 67 14.23 -9.76 2.73
CA GLU A 67 15.07 -10.19 1.60
C GLU A 67 14.43 -11.27 0.72
N ARG A 68 13.40 -11.94 1.24
CA ARG A 68 12.67 -13.05 0.59
C ARG A 68 11.37 -12.58 -0.07
N ILE A 69 10.83 -11.44 0.35
CA ILE A 69 9.60 -10.89 -0.20
C ILE A 69 9.94 -10.24 -1.54
N ARG A 70 9.35 -10.76 -2.62
CA ARG A 70 9.55 -10.24 -3.99
C ARG A 70 8.29 -9.68 -4.62
N ARG A 71 7.13 -9.99 -4.04
CA ARG A 71 5.81 -9.54 -4.48
C ARG A 71 4.96 -9.31 -3.24
N VAL A 72 4.22 -8.20 -3.22
CA VAL A 72 3.23 -7.87 -2.19
C VAL A 72 1.88 -7.79 -2.87
N VAL A 73 0.87 -8.44 -2.29
CA VAL A 73 -0.53 -8.27 -2.67
C VAL A 73 -1.17 -7.40 -1.60
N LEU A 74 -1.73 -6.27 -1.99
CA LEU A 74 -2.49 -5.39 -1.11
C LEU A 74 -3.98 -5.54 -1.42
N ALA A 75 -4.80 -5.62 -0.38
CA ALA A 75 -6.25 -5.69 -0.48
C ALA A 75 -6.85 -4.73 0.54
N GLY A 76 -7.85 -3.96 0.11
CA GLY A 76 -8.42 -2.88 0.89
C GLY A 76 -9.83 -2.54 0.41
N PRO A 77 -10.64 -1.90 1.27
CA PRO A 77 -12.00 -1.52 0.94
C PRO A 77 -12.05 -0.36 -0.06
N ALA A 78 -13.15 -0.27 -0.82
CA ALA A 78 -13.47 0.93 -1.59
C ALA A 78 -14.35 1.87 -0.74
N HIS A 79 -13.91 3.10 -0.52
CA HIS A 79 -14.63 4.15 0.20
C HIS A 79 -15.29 5.17 -0.72
N ARG A 80 -14.72 5.37 -1.92
CA ARG A 80 -15.10 6.47 -2.82
C ARG A 80 -16.17 6.11 -3.83
N VAL A 81 -16.18 4.87 -4.29
CA VAL A 81 -17.08 4.38 -5.35
C VAL A 81 -17.77 3.11 -4.90
N TYR A 82 -18.99 2.90 -5.40
CA TYR A 82 -19.63 1.60 -5.25
C TYR A 82 -18.86 0.57 -6.07
N LEU A 83 -18.47 -0.53 -5.43
CA LEU A 83 -17.77 -1.64 -6.07
C LEU A 83 -18.46 -2.94 -5.71
N ARG A 84 -18.79 -3.75 -6.72
CA ARG A 84 -19.21 -5.14 -6.54
C ARG A 84 -18.09 -6.05 -7.00
N GLY A 85 -17.48 -6.78 -6.07
CA GLY A 85 -16.31 -7.62 -6.35
C GLY A 85 -15.00 -6.88 -6.09
N MET A 86 -13.98 -7.14 -6.91
CA MET A 86 -12.62 -6.58 -6.79
C MET A 86 -12.28 -5.71 -7.98
N ALA A 87 -11.56 -4.61 -7.72
CA ALA A 87 -11.07 -3.70 -8.75
C ALA A 87 -9.54 -3.74 -8.81
N LEU A 88 -9.00 -3.90 -10.01
CA LEU A 88 -7.58 -3.78 -10.31
C LEU A 88 -7.32 -2.49 -11.10
N PRO A 89 -6.15 -1.87 -10.92
CA PRO A 89 -5.78 -0.66 -11.66
C PRO A 89 -5.32 -1.00 -13.09
N SER A 90 -5.49 -0.08 -14.03
CA SER A 90 -4.94 -0.19 -15.39
C SER A 90 -3.50 0.33 -15.51
N VAL A 91 -2.91 0.81 -14.40
CA VAL A 91 -1.62 1.49 -14.38
C VAL A 91 -0.44 0.51 -14.24
N ASP A 92 0.72 0.95 -14.69
CA ASP A 92 1.99 0.20 -14.60
C ASP A 92 2.66 0.37 -13.22
N ALA A 93 2.32 1.44 -12.50
CA ALA A 93 2.94 1.78 -11.21
C ALA A 93 2.04 2.69 -10.35
N PHE A 94 2.28 2.67 -9.05
CA PHE A 94 1.76 3.66 -8.09
C PHE A 94 2.89 4.60 -7.72
N GLU A 95 2.67 5.90 -7.87
CA GLU A 95 3.63 6.91 -7.45
C GLU A 95 3.56 7.08 -5.94
N THR A 96 4.73 7.21 -5.31
CA THR A 96 4.85 7.62 -3.90
C THR A 96 5.92 8.72 -3.83
N PRO A 97 5.97 9.51 -2.75
CA PRO A 97 7.07 10.46 -2.58
C PRO A 97 8.45 9.78 -2.53
N LEU A 98 8.53 8.48 -2.21
CA LEU A 98 9.79 7.72 -2.19
C LEU A 98 10.12 7.04 -3.54
N GLY A 99 9.29 7.28 -4.56
CA GLY A 99 9.44 6.71 -5.90
C GLY A 99 8.29 5.80 -6.30
N ASN A 100 8.37 5.28 -7.52
CA ASN A 100 7.31 4.50 -8.13
C ASN A 100 7.37 3.03 -7.68
N VAL A 101 6.22 2.49 -7.26
CA VAL A 101 6.04 1.07 -6.95
C VAL A 101 5.43 0.39 -8.18
N PRO A 102 6.16 -0.51 -8.87
CA PRO A 102 5.66 -1.16 -10.07
C PRO A 102 4.51 -2.13 -9.76
N VAL A 103 3.50 -2.15 -10.62
CA VAL A 103 2.40 -3.12 -10.59
C VAL A 103 2.81 -4.36 -11.38
N ASP A 104 2.68 -5.53 -10.75
CA ASP A 104 2.98 -6.81 -11.36
C ASP A 104 1.90 -7.21 -12.37
N GLN A 105 2.19 -7.01 -13.65
CA GLN A 105 1.22 -7.19 -14.74
C GLN A 105 0.81 -8.66 -14.92
N ASP A 106 1.71 -9.61 -14.67
CA ASP A 106 1.39 -11.03 -14.71
C ASP A 106 0.41 -11.40 -13.59
N ALA A 107 0.61 -10.87 -12.38
CA ALA A 107 -0.31 -11.06 -11.27
C ALA A 107 -1.68 -10.40 -11.53
N VAL A 108 -1.71 -9.21 -12.16
CA VAL A 108 -2.95 -8.55 -12.58
C VAL A 108 -3.71 -9.42 -13.57
N ALA A 109 -3.05 -9.97 -14.59
CA ALA A 109 -3.69 -10.84 -15.58
C ALA A 109 -4.29 -12.10 -14.93
N LEU A 110 -3.57 -12.72 -13.98
CA LEU A 110 -4.08 -13.87 -13.22
C LEU A 110 -5.29 -13.52 -12.35
N ALA A 111 -5.28 -12.35 -11.72
CA ALA A 111 -6.36 -11.90 -10.87
C ALA A 111 -7.62 -11.51 -11.68
N LEU A 112 -7.45 -10.90 -12.87
CA LEU A 112 -8.56 -10.59 -13.77
C LEU A 112 -9.29 -11.83 -14.30
N ALA A 113 -8.65 -12.99 -14.31
CA ALA A 113 -9.30 -14.26 -14.65
C ALA A 113 -10.24 -14.78 -13.54
N GLN A 114 -10.21 -14.20 -12.34
CA GLN A 114 -11.07 -14.61 -11.23
C GLN A 114 -12.47 -13.98 -11.34
N PRO A 115 -13.53 -14.69 -10.90
CA PRO A 115 -14.89 -14.14 -10.91
C PRO A 115 -15.00 -12.82 -10.15
N ALA A 116 -15.86 -11.93 -10.64
CA ALA A 116 -16.13 -10.62 -10.04
C ALA A 116 -14.87 -9.74 -9.84
N THR A 117 -13.90 -9.85 -10.74
CA THR A 117 -12.74 -8.96 -10.81
C THR A 117 -12.82 -8.11 -12.07
N GLN A 118 -12.58 -6.81 -11.95
CA GLN A 118 -12.65 -5.86 -13.06
C GLN A 118 -11.50 -4.86 -13.02
N VAL A 119 -11.17 -4.27 -14.17
CA VAL A 119 -10.31 -3.08 -14.21
C VAL A 119 -11.18 -1.86 -13.92
N SER A 120 -10.75 -0.99 -12.99
CA SER A 120 -11.44 0.27 -12.70
C SER A 120 -10.49 1.30 -12.10
N ASP A 121 -9.99 2.22 -12.94
CA ASP A 121 -9.13 3.31 -12.45
C ASP A 121 -9.86 4.25 -11.50
N ASP A 122 -11.18 4.45 -11.68
CA ASP A 122 -12.01 5.27 -10.79
C ASP A 122 -12.03 4.75 -9.35
N ALA A 123 -11.99 3.43 -9.16
CA ALA A 123 -11.92 2.81 -7.85
C ALA A 123 -10.57 3.05 -7.15
N HIS A 124 -9.52 3.40 -7.90
CA HIS A 124 -8.18 3.68 -7.38
C HIS A 124 -7.87 5.17 -7.28
N ALA A 125 -8.42 6.00 -8.18
CA ALA A 125 -7.97 7.37 -8.44
C ALA A 125 -7.88 8.26 -7.19
N LEU A 126 -8.87 8.20 -6.30
CA LEU A 126 -8.95 8.99 -5.05
C LEU A 126 -9.10 8.12 -3.80
N GLU A 127 -8.93 6.79 -3.95
CA GLU A 127 -8.96 5.85 -2.84
C GLU A 127 -7.64 5.89 -2.09
N HIS A 128 -7.70 5.78 -0.77
CA HIS A 128 -6.53 5.90 0.11
C HIS A 128 -6.17 4.58 0.79
N SER A 129 -7.08 3.61 0.88
CA SER A 129 -6.87 2.41 1.68
C SER A 129 -5.69 1.53 1.26
N LEU A 130 -5.23 1.66 0.00
CA LEU A 130 -4.09 0.93 -0.57
C LEU A 130 -2.85 1.81 -0.75
N GLU A 131 -2.98 3.11 -0.50
CA GLU A 131 -1.90 4.09 -0.65
C GLU A 131 -1.18 4.37 0.67
N VAL A 132 -1.93 4.35 1.78
CA VAL A 132 -1.47 4.68 3.13
C VAL A 132 -0.93 3.45 3.85
#